data_AF-A0A173XNN7-F1
#
_entry.id   AF-A0A173XNN7-F1
#
_cell.length_a   1.000
_cell.length_b   1.000
_cell.length_c   1.000
_cell.angle_alpha   90.00
_cell.angle_beta   90.00
_cell.angle_gamma   90.00
#
_symmetry.space_group_name_H-M   'P 1'
#
loop_
_entity.id
_entity.type
_entity.pdbx_description
1 polymer ?
#
loop_
_entity_poly.entity_id
_entity_poly.type
_entity_poly.pdbx_seq_one_letter_code
_entity_poly.pdbx_strand_id
1 'polypeptide(L)'
;MRVLDMVEKPAVEDAPSRMAVLGRYIITPAIFDILAHTLPGKGNEVQLTDALQVLAHRQPVYAYDFEGIRYDLGDKLGFLKATVEFALRRPDFGGKFAAYLKELVPQL
;
A
#
# COMPACT_ATOMS: atom_id res chain seq x y z
N MET A 1 4.71 -13.63 8.54
CA MET A 1 6.18 -13.48 8.70
C MET A 1 6.46 -12.52 9.87
N ARG A 2 7.45 -12.77 10.74
CA ARG A 2 7.82 -11.79 11.79
C ARG A 2 8.57 -10.62 11.18
N VAL A 3 8.17 -9.40 11.51
CA VAL A 3 8.82 -8.16 11.08
C VAL A 3 9.90 -7.79 12.09
N LEU A 4 11.12 -7.57 11.61
CA LEU A 4 12.25 -7.14 12.44
C LEU A 4 12.51 -5.65 12.34
N ASP A 5 12.27 -5.07 11.16
CA ASP A 5 12.52 -3.65 10.90
C ASP A 5 11.57 -3.12 9.81
N MET A 6 11.38 -1.80 9.76
CA MET A 6 10.49 -1.09 8.82
C MET A 6 11.07 0.29 8.49
N VAL A 7 11.01 0.68 7.21
CA VAL A 7 11.53 1.98 6.75
C VAL A 7 10.46 2.68 5.89
N GLU A 8 10.18 3.95 6.17
CA GLU A 8 9.20 4.74 5.42
C GLU A 8 9.77 5.19 4.07
N LYS A 9 9.23 4.62 2.98
CA LYS A 9 9.56 4.99 1.59
C LYS A 9 11.08 5.06 1.34
N PRO A 10 11.84 3.97 1.51
CA PRO A 10 13.28 3.96 1.28
C PRO A 10 13.60 4.25 -0.20
N ALA A 11 14.84 4.67 -0.48
CA ALA A 11 15.37 4.58 -1.83
C ALA A 11 15.47 3.10 -2.26
N VAL A 12 15.62 2.84 -3.56
CA VAL A 12 15.62 1.46 -4.06
C VAL A 12 16.83 0.69 -3.52
N GLU A 13 17.97 1.37 -3.43
CA GLU A 13 19.24 0.90 -2.88
C GLU A 13 19.19 0.65 -1.36
N ASP A 14 18.29 1.33 -0.64
CA ASP A 14 18.14 1.24 0.81
C ASP A 14 17.00 0.29 1.23
N ALA A 15 16.27 -0.29 0.26
CA ALA A 15 15.12 -1.12 0.53
C ALA A 15 15.55 -2.46 1.16
N PRO A 16 15.12 -2.78 2.40
CA PRO A 16 15.55 -3.99 3.08
C PRO A 16 14.92 -5.27 2.50
N SER A 17 13.85 -5.13 1.70
CA SER A 17 13.18 -6.23 1.01
C SER A 17 12.26 -5.72 -0.10
N ARG A 18 11.60 -6.65 -0.80
CA ARG A 18 10.52 -6.36 -1.76
C ARG A 18 9.13 -6.30 -1.13
N MET A 19 9.02 -6.36 0.20
CA MET A 19 7.76 -6.30 0.92
C MET A 19 7.37 -4.85 1.20
N ALA A 20 6.18 -4.46 0.77
CA ALA A 20 5.65 -3.11 0.97
C ALA A 20 4.42 -3.12 1.90
N VAL A 21 4.30 -2.08 2.72
CA VAL A 21 3.15 -1.92 3.63
C VAL A 21 1.94 -1.39 2.85
N LEU A 22 0.83 -2.12 2.90
CA LEU A 22 -0.37 -1.84 2.08
C LEU A 22 -1.38 -0.86 2.72
N GLY A 23 -1.12 -0.38 3.93
CA GLY A 23 -2.06 0.50 4.65
C GLY A 23 -3.25 -0.25 5.27
N ARG A 24 -3.03 -1.49 5.71
CA ARG A 24 -4.01 -2.28 6.48
C ARG A 24 -3.30 -2.79 7.73
N TYR A 25 -3.86 -2.48 8.89
CA TYR A 25 -3.20 -2.75 10.16
C TYR A 25 -4.21 -3.24 11.20
N ILE A 26 -3.78 -4.17 12.03
CA ILE A 26 -4.40 -4.51 13.30
C ILE A 26 -3.31 -4.25 14.34
N ILE A 27 -3.45 -3.17 15.10
CA ILE A 27 -2.38 -2.67 15.97
C ILE A 27 -2.83 -2.74 17.43
N THR A 28 -1.96 -3.28 18.28
CA THR A 28 -2.19 -3.27 19.72
C THR A 28 -2.15 -1.83 20.26
N PRO A 29 -2.90 -1.50 21.33
CA PRO A 29 -2.95 -0.15 21.90
C PRO A 29 -1.60 0.45 22.32
N ALA A 30 -0.58 -0.37 22.57
CA ALA A 30 0.78 0.09 22.89
C ALA A 30 1.37 1.07 21.85
N ILE A 31 0.85 1.09 20.61
CA ILE A 31 1.25 2.06 19.58
C ILE A 31 0.95 3.50 19.98
N PHE A 32 -0.08 3.78 20.78
CA PHE A 32 -0.47 5.15 21.12
C PHE A 32 0.56 5.85 22.00
N ASP A 33 1.13 5.13 22.96
CA ASP A 33 2.24 5.64 23.80
C ASP A 33 3.47 5.95 22.93
N ILE A 34 3.78 5.09 21.96
CA ILE A 34 4.88 5.31 21.03
C ILE A 34 4.62 6.57 20.19
N LEU A 35 3.44 6.65 19.56
CA LEU A 35 3.05 7.78 18.71
C LEU A 35 3.08 9.12 19.45
N ALA A 36 2.72 9.15 20.73
CA ALA A 36 2.77 10.36 21.55
C ALA A 36 4.20 10.94 21.69
N HIS A 37 5.23 10.12 21.50
CA HIS A 37 6.64 10.50 21.59
C HIS A 37 7.38 10.42 20.25
N THR A 38 6.70 10.00 19.17
CA THR A 38 7.30 9.91 17.83
C THR A 38 7.54 11.31 17.29
N LEU A 39 8.82 11.61 16.99
CA LEU A 39 9.21 12.87 16.37
C LEU A 39 8.83 12.89 14.88
N PRO A 40 8.64 14.08 14.27
CA PRO A 40 8.44 14.17 12.83
C PRO A 40 9.61 13.56 12.05
N GLY A 41 9.28 12.70 11.10
CA GLY A 41 10.22 12.01 10.23
C GLY A 41 10.16 12.57 8.80
N LYS A 42 9.98 11.66 7.83
CA LYS A 42 9.90 12.02 6.41
C LYS A 42 8.77 13.02 6.16
N GLY A 43 9.09 14.10 5.43
CA GLY A 43 8.12 15.15 5.11
C GLY A 43 7.73 16.04 6.28
N ASN A 44 8.45 15.99 7.41
CA ASN A 44 8.12 16.71 8.64
C ASN A 44 6.75 16.29 9.22
N GLU A 45 6.40 15.01 9.05
CA GLU A 45 5.17 14.40 9.53
C GLU A 45 5.48 13.33 10.59
N VAL A 46 4.56 13.14 11.55
CA VAL A 46 4.62 11.99 12.47
C VAL A 46 4.18 10.75 11.71
N GLN A 47 5.13 9.86 11.39
CA GLN A 47 4.88 8.68 10.56
C GLN A 47 4.46 7.48 11.42
N LEU A 48 3.39 6.80 11.00
CA LEU A 48 2.98 5.54 11.61
C LEU A 48 4.05 4.45 11.43
N THR A 49 4.78 4.46 10.32
CA THR A 49 5.84 3.49 10.02
C THR A 49 6.95 3.54 11.06
N ASP A 50 7.38 4.73 11.48
CA ASP A 50 8.40 4.92 12.50
C ASP A 50 7.92 4.39 13.87
N ALA A 51 6.65 4.64 14.21
CA ALA A 51 6.06 4.12 15.44
C ALA A 51 5.91 2.57 15.41
N LEU A 52 5.55 2.00 14.26
CA LEU A 52 5.47 0.54 14.07
C LEU A 52 6.85 -0.12 14.13
N GLN A 53 7.89 0.55 13.64
CA GLN A 53 9.28 0.12 13.78
C GLN A 53 9.68 0.01 15.26
N VAL A 54 9.39 1.05 16.06
CA VAL A 54 9.63 1.01 17.52
C VAL A 54 8.79 -0.09 18.18
N LEU A 55 7.53 -0.27 17.76
CA LEU A 55 6.68 -1.34 18.29
C LEU A 55 7.25 -2.73 17.99
N ALA A 56 7.78 -2.96 16.80
CA ALA A 56 8.41 -4.22 16.40
C ALA A 56 9.65 -4.58 17.23
N HIS A 57 10.37 -3.57 17.72
CA HIS A 57 11.48 -3.76 18.66
C HIS A 57 11.01 -4.07 20.09
N ARG A 58 9.83 -3.60 20.50
CA ARG A 58 9.25 -3.83 21.84
C ARG A 58 8.51 -5.15 21.95
N GLN A 59 7.83 -5.59 20.89
CA GLN A 59 7.00 -6.79 20.89
C GLN A 59 6.89 -7.40 19.48
N PRO A 60 6.46 -8.67 19.36
CA PRO A 60 6.31 -9.30 18.05
C PRO A 60 5.28 -8.57 17.16
N VAL A 61 5.74 -8.14 15.98
CA VAL A 61 4.90 -7.63 14.88
C VAL A 61 5.00 -8.61 13.72
N TYR A 62 3.89 -8.84 13.02
CA TYR A 62 3.81 -9.79 11.93
C TYR A 62 3.27 -9.14 10.66
N ALA A 63 3.91 -9.43 9.54
CA ALA A 63 3.42 -9.13 8.21
C ALA A 63 2.53 -10.28 7.73
N TYR A 64 1.34 -9.91 7.25
CA TYR A 64 0.47 -10.76 6.46
C TYR A 64 0.78 -10.54 4.98
N ASP A 65 1.18 -11.60 4.30
CA ASP A 65 1.42 -11.56 2.86
C ASP A 65 0.08 -11.67 2.14
N PHE A 66 -0.38 -10.56 1.59
CA PHE A 66 -1.69 -10.49 0.97
C PHE A 66 -1.61 -11.01 -0.47
N GLU A 67 -2.39 -12.05 -0.75
CA GLU A 67 -2.60 -12.55 -2.10
C GLU A 67 -3.82 -11.86 -2.75
N GLY A 68 -3.56 -11.02 -3.74
CA GLY A 68 -4.61 -10.37 -4.52
C GLY A 68 -4.10 -9.18 -5.33
N ILE A 69 -5.02 -8.49 -6.00
CA ILE A 69 -4.69 -7.30 -6.79
C ILE A 69 -4.84 -6.06 -5.92
N ARG A 70 -3.73 -5.35 -5.71
CA ARG A 70 -3.70 -4.03 -5.09
C ARG A 70 -3.74 -2.96 -6.17
N TYR A 71 -4.68 -2.03 -6.04
CA TYR A 71 -4.67 -0.79 -6.79
C TYR A 71 -4.21 0.36 -5.91
N ASP A 72 -3.20 1.09 -6.37
CA ASP A 72 -2.81 2.34 -5.75
C ASP A 72 -3.63 3.48 -6.35
N LEU A 73 -4.61 3.98 -5.60
CA LEU A 73 -5.47 5.07 -6.05
C LEU A 73 -4.87 6.47 -5.76
N GLY A 74 -3.75 6.53 -5.02
CA GLY A 74 -3.02 7.78 -4.81
C GLY A 74 -2.17 8.19 -6.02
N ASP A 75 -1.81 7.21 -6.86
CA ASP A 75 -1.16 7.44 -8.14
C ASP A 75 -2.18 7.60 -9.28
N LYS A 76 -1.98 8.60 -10.16
CA LYS A 76 -2.91 8.92 -11.25
C LYS A 76 -3.02 7.77 -12.25
N LEU A 77 -1.91 7.12 -12.57
CA LEU A 77 -1.92 5.97 -13.49
C LEU A 77 -2.57 4.75 -12.83
N GLY A 78 -2.27 4.50 -11.55
CA GLY A 78 -2.93 3.46 -10.74
C GLY A 78 -4.44 3.63 -10.67
N PHE A 79 -4.93 4.86 -10.47
CA PHE A 79 -6.34 5.20 -10.52
C PHE A 79 -7.01 4.84 -11.86
N LEU A 80 -6.36 5.18 -12.99
CA LEU A 80 -6.89 4.86 -14.32
C LEU A 80 -6.93 3.34 -14.57
N LYS A 81 -5.87 2.62 -14.19
CA LYS A 81 -5.83 1.15 -14.27
C LYS A 81 -6.97 0.52 -13.46
N ALA A 82 -7.15 0.97 -12.21
CA ALA A 82 -8.23 0.50 -11.36
C ALA A 82 -9.60 0.76 -12.00
N THR A 83 -9.82 1.97 -12.51
CA THR A 83 -11.08 2.34 -13.18
C THR A 83 -11.39 1.41 -14.35
N VAL A 84 -10.40 1.15 -15.22
CA VAL A 84 -10.56 0.25 -16.36
C VAL A 84 -10.90 -1.17 -15.90
N GLU A 85 -10.13 -1.73 -14.96
CA GLU A 85 -10.33 -3.11 -14.50
C GLU A 85 -11.66 -3.30 -13.77
N PHE A 86 -12.08 -2.33 -12.95
CA PHE A 86 -13.38 -2.39 -12.28
C PHE A 86 -14.53 -2.23 -13.27
N ALA A 87 -14.42 -1.35 -14.27
CA ALA A 87 -15.42 -1.20 -15.32
C ALA A 87 -15.58 -2.50 -16.15
N LEU A 88 -14.49 -3.22 -16.42
CA LEU A 88 -14.54 -4.49 -17.13
C LEU A 88 -15.21 -5.62 -16.34
N ARG A 89 -15.19 -5.56 -14.99
CA ARG A 89 -15.84 -6.55 -14.11
C ARG A 89 -17.35 -6.34 -13.96
N ARG A 90 -17.88 -5.20 -14.43
CA ARG A 90 -19.30 -4.84 -14.26
C ARG A 90 -20.21 -5.69 -15.16
N PRO A 91 -21.20 -6.43 -14.59
CA PRO A 91 -22.08 -7.27 -15.41
C PRO A 91 -22.97 -6.51 -16.40
N ASP A 92 -23.32 -5.27 -16.09
CA ASP A 92 -24.25 -4.43 -16.84
C ASP A 92 -23.63 -3.78 -18.09
N PHE A 93 -22.33 -3.50 -18.08
CA PHE A 93 -21.67 -2.85 -19.23
C PHE A 93 -20.23 -3.30 -19.53
N GLY A 94 -19.62 -4.16 -18.71
CA GLY A 94 -18.22 -4.57 -18.86
C GLY A 94 -17.92 -5.20 -20.22
N GLY A 95 -18.84 -5.99 -20.77
CA GLY A 95 -18.71 -6.55 -22.11
C GLY A 95 -18.69 -5.50 -23.22
N LYS A 96 -19.57 -4.49 -23.14
CA LYS A 96 -19.60 -3.37 -24.11
C LYS A 96 -18.34 -2.51 -23.99
N PHE A 97 -17.88 -2.27 -22.78
CA PHE A 97 -16.64 -1.52 -22.53
C PHE A 97 -15.40 -2.27 -23.04
N ALA A 98 -15.34 -3.59 -22.86
CA ALA A 98 -14.27 -4.42 -23.40
C ALA A 98 -14.20 -4.37 -24.95
N ALA A 99 -15.35 -4.38 -25.62
CA ALA A 99 -15.42 -4.23 -27.08
C ALA A 99 -14.85 -2.88 -27.52
N TYR A 100 -15.28 -1.79 -26.87
CA TYR A 100 -14.75 -0.45 -27.13
C TYR A 100 -13.23 -0.36 -26.96
N LEU A 101 -12.67 -0.93 -25.88
CA LEU A 101 -11.22 -0.90 -25.66
C LEU A 101 -10.45 -1.68 -26.74
N LYS A 102 -10.99 -2.80 -27.24
CA LYS A 102 -10.38 -3.57 -28.34
C LYS A 102 -10.38 -2.80 -29.67
N GLU A 103 -11.33 -1.91 -29.88
CA GLU A 103 -11.35 -1.00 -31.03
C GLU A 103 -10.40 0.18 -30.84
N LEU A 104 -10.28 0.71 -29.62
CA LEU A 104 -9.45 1.87 -29.30
C LEU A 104 -7.94 1.56 -29.33
N VAL A 105 -7.50 0.46 -28.72
CA VAL A 105 -6.07 0.15 -28.54
C VAL A 105 -5.28 0.07 -29.86
N PRO A 106 -5.80 -0.53 -30.94
CA PRO A 106 -5.11 -0.53 -32.25
C PRO A 106 -4.91 0.86 -32.89
N GLN A 107 -5.56 1.91 -32.36
CA GLN A 107 -5.46 3.27 -32.87
C GLN A 107 -4.42 4.12 -32.13
N LEU A 108 -3.83 3.59 -31.05
CA LEU A 108 -2.77 4.21 -30.25
C LEU A 108 -1.39 3.90 -30.82
#